data_AF-A0A4C1VL84-F1
#
_entry.id   AF-A0A4C1VL84-F1
#
_cell.length_a   1.000
_cell.length_b   1.000
_cell.length_c   1.000
_cell.angle_alpha   90.00
_cell.angle_beta   90.00
_cell.angle_gamma   90.00
#
_symmetry.space_group_name_H-M   'P 1'
#
loop_
_entity.id
_entity.type
_entity.pdbx_description
1 polymer ?
#
loop_
_entity_poly.entity_id
_entity_poly.type
_entity_poly.pdbx_seq_one_letter_code
_entity_poly.pdbx_strand_id
1 'polypeptide(L)'
;MDTTYSESVCSRATVYADFKRGWRSIEAEKRAGRLLITGTQKKVQGVEKLISEKRRITFRASAKTGLQTIIHDYLSLRKRCTRWTPHKLTDEQKDFHVDWCRFMI
;
A
#
# COMPACT_ATOMS: atom_id res chain seq x y z
N MET A 1 -12.92 -44.48 -24.01
CA MET A 1 -12.40 -43.10 -24.17
C MET A 1 -13.11 -42.30 -23.11
N ASP A 2 -12.46 -42.23 -21.96
CA ASP A 2 -13.15 -42.06 -20.68
C ASP A 2 -13.45 -40.58 -20.44
N THR A 3 -14.73 -40.28 -20.20
CA THR A 3 -15.21 -38.93 -19.96
C THR A 3 -14.90 -38.53 -18.52
N THR A 4 -13.64 -38.19 -18.25
CA THR A 4 -13.16 -37.78 -16.91
C THR A 4 -13.33 -36.28 -16.67
N TYR A 5 -14.55 -35.75 -16.77
CA TYR A 5 -14.82 -34.35 -16.44
C TYR A 5 -16.10 -34.23 -15.61
N SER A 6 -15.97 -33.69 -14.40
CA SER A 6 -17.09 -33.45 -13.47
C SER A 6 -18.00 -32.32 -13.98
N GLU A 7 -19.20 -32.19 -13.41
CA GLU A 7 -20.19 -31.15 -13.81
C GLU A 7 -19.74 -29.70 -13.60
N SER A 8 -18.58 -29.46 -12.97
CA SER A 8 -18.05 -28.11 -12.70
C SER A 8 -17.08 -27.59 -13.78
N VAL A 9 -17.21 -28.07 -15.03
CA VAL A 9 -16.27 -27.76 -16.11
C VAL A 9 -16.86 -26.71 -17.04
N CYS A 10 -15.99 -25.85 -17.60
CA CYS A 10 -16.39 -24.80 -18.53
C CYS A 10 -17.08 -25.40 -19.77
N SER A 11 -18.11 -24.71 -20.27
CA SER A 11 -18.86 -25.19 -21.43
C SER A 11 -17.95 -25.30 -22.68
N ARG A 12 -18.17 -26.34 -23.50
CA ARG A 12 -17.44 -26.51 -24.77
C ARG A 12 -17.55 -25.28 -25.67
N ALA A 13 -18.68 -24.58 -25.66
CA ALA A 13 -18.88 -23.37 -26.45
C ALA A 13 -17.93 -22.23 -26.03
N THR A 14 -17.73 -22.04 -24.72
CA THR A 14 -16.82 -21.02 -24.18
C THR A 14 -15.38 -21.27 -24.63
N VAL A 15 -14.90 -22.51 -24.50
CA VAL A 15 -13.52 -22.89 -24.86
C VAL A 15 -13.26 -22.68 -26.36
N TYR A 16 -14.20 -23.05 -27.23
CA TYR A 16 -14.06 -22.82 -28.66
C TYR A 16 -14.11 -21.34 -29.03
N ALA A 17 -14.91 -20.53 -28.33
CA ALA A 17 -14.99 -19.09 -28.54
C ALA A 17 -13.68 -18.39 -28.15
N ASP A 18 -13.09 -18.77 -27.01
CA ASP A 18 -11.82 -18.21 -26.54
C ASP A 18 -10.67 -18.56 -27.49
N PHE A 19 -10.61 -19.81 -27.96
CA PHE A 19 -9.59 -20.22 -28.94
C PHE A 19 -9.72 -19.47 -30.27
N LYS A 20 -10.94 -19.26 -30.77
CA LYS A 20 -11.19 -18.44 -31.98
C LYS A 20 -10.81 -16.98 -31.80
N ARG A 21 -10.91 -16.43 -30.58
CA ARG A 21 -10.44 -15.08 -30.22
C ARG A 21 -8.91 -14.99 -30.12
N GLY A 22 -8.19 -16.10 -30.33
CA GLY A 22 -6.73 -16.15 -30.27
C GLY A 22 -6.20 -16.22 -28.84
N TRP A 23 -7.05 -16.53 -27.86
CA TRP A 23 -6.59 -16.73 -26.48
C TRP A 23 -5.75 -18.00 -26.38
N ARG A 24 -4.47 -17.81 -26.03
CA ARG A 24 -3.49 -18.89 -25.83
C ARG A 24 -3.00 -19.00 -24.39
N SER A 25 -3.36 -18.03 -23.54
CA SER A 25 -3.02 -18.05 -22.12
C SER A 25 -4.07 -18.80 -21.33
N ILE A 26 -3.62 -19.61 -20.37
CA ILE A 26 -4.48 -20.28 -19.38
C ILE A 26 -4.83 -19.32 -18.23
N GLU A 27 -4.02 -18.26 -18.05
CA GLU A 27 -4.26 -17.26 -17.02
C GLU A 27 -5.44 -16.36 -17.41
N ALA A 28 -6.35 -16.17 -16.46
CA ALA A 28 -7.43 -15.21 -16.62
C ALA A 28 -6.85 -13.81 -16.81
N GLU A 29 -7.30 -13.11 -17.85
CA GLU A 29 -6.95 -11.71 -18.04
C GLU A 29 -7.31 -10.91 -16.78
N LYS A 30 -6.43 -10.01 -16.38
CA LYS A 30 -6.65 -9.14 -15.22
C LYS A 30 -7.92 -8.34 -15.48
N ARG A 31 -9.02 -8.74 -14.85
CA ARG A 31 -10.26 -7.97 -14.87
C ARG A 31 -9.94 -6.56 -14.41
N ALA A 32 -10.20 -5.58 -15.25
CA ALA A 32 -10.15 -4.19 -14.83
C ALA A 32 -11.18 -4.00 -13.71
N GLY A 33 -10.73 -4.06 -12.46
CA GLY A 33 -11.54 -3.68 -11.32
C GLY A 33 -11.96 -2.21 -11.44
N ARG A 34 -12.88 -1.77 -10.58
CA ARG A 34 -13.35 -0.37 -10.58
C ARG A 34 -12.16 0.57 -10.41
N LEU A 35 -11.79 1.24 -11.51
CA LEU A 35 -10.72 2.23 -11.53
C LEU A 35 -11.18 3.48 -10.79
N LEU A 36 -10.84 3.56 -9.50
CA LEU A 36 -11.04 4.75 -8.65
C LEU A 36 -10.13 5.94 -9.04
N ILE A 37 -9.39 5.83 -10.15
CA ILE A 37 -8.18 6.61 -10.48
C ILE A 37 -8.38 8.14 -10.36
N THR A 38 -9.49 8.70 -10.87
CA THR A 38 -9.72 10.16 -10.86
C THR A 38 -10.01 10.72 -9.46
N GLY A 39 -10.67 9.93 -8.61
CA GLY A 39 -10.85 10.26 -7.19
C GLY A 39 -9.65 9.88 -6.32
N THR A 40 -8.81 8.96 -6.80
CA THR A 40 -7.62 8.46 -6.08
C THR A 40 -6.55 9.53 -6.00
N GLN A 41 -6.23 10.28 -7.06
CA GLN A 41 -5.09 11.22 -7.02
C GLN A 41 -5.28 12.36 -6.01
N LYS A 42 -6.46 12.98 -5.97
CA LYS A 42 -6.78 14.02 -4.98
C LYS A 42 -6.73 13.48 -3.54
N LYS A 43 -7.13 12.22 -3.34
CA LYS A 43 -7.04 11.55 -2.04
C LYS A 43 -5.59 11.22 -1.68
N VAL A 44 -4.79 10.75 -2.62
CA VAL A 44 -3.35 10.47 -2.42
C VAL A 44 -2.64 11.75 -1.99
N GLN A 45 -2.80 12.85 -2.73
CA GLN A 45 -2.21 14.14 -2.38
C GLN A 45 -2.70 14.66 -1.02
N GLY A 46 -4.00 14.52 -0.72
CA GLY A 46 -4.54 14.89 0.58
C GLY A 46 -3.91 14.10 1.73
N VAL A 47 -3.73 12.79 1.56
CA VAL A 47 -3.07 11.92 2.54
C VAL A 47 -1.58 12.25 2.67
N GLU A 48 -0.89 12.51 1.57
CA GLU A 48 0.52 12.90 1.57
C GLU A 48 0.75 14.22 2.31
N LYS A 49 -0.09 15.22 2.05
CA LYS A 49 -0.05 16.51 2.77
C LYS A 49 -0.27 16.30 4.27
N LEU A 50 -1.27 15.50 4.64
CA LEU A 50 -1.57 15.20 6.04
C LEU A 50 -0.37 14.55 6.76
N ILE A 51 0.28 13.57 6.11
CA ILE A 51 1.47 12.88 6.66
C ILE A 51 2.67 13.83 6.77
N SER A 52 2.83 14.75 5.81
CA SER A 52 3.91 15.73 5.82
C SER A 52 3.77 16.72 6.98
N GLU A 53 2.55 17.17 7.27
CA GLU A 53 2.25 18.05 8.41
C GLU A 53 2.40 17.32 9.75
N LYS A 54 1.91 16.08 9.84
CA LYS A 54 1.97 15.26 11.05
C LYS A 54 2.50 13.87 10.73
N ARG A 55 3.77 13.64 11.06
CA ARG A 55 4.42 12.32 10.84
C ARG A 55 3.81 11.18 11.67
N ARG A 56 3.03 11.48 12.72
CA ARG A 56 2.39 10.49 13.60
C ARG A 56 0.88 10.67 13.57
N ILE A 57 0.21 9.84 12.77
CA ILE A 57 -1.25 9.85 12.64
C ILE A 57 -1.79 8.46 12.96
N THR A 58 -2.89 8.42 13.71
CA THR A 58 -3.63 7.18 13.99
C THR A 58 -4.86 7.15 13.11
N PHE A 59 -5.04 6.06 12.35
CA PHE A 59 -6.22 5.86 11.50
C PHE A 59 -7.18 4.86 12.14
N ARG A 60 -8.48 5.20 12.16
CA ARG A 60 -9.54 4.33 12.71
C ARG A 60 -9.68 3.07 11.85
N ALA A 61 -10.00 1.94 12.48
CA ALA A 61 -10.08 0.63 11.82
C ALA A 61 -10.97 0.60 10.57
N SER A 62 -12.08 1.33 10.58
CA SER A 62 -13.03 1.38 9.46
C SER A 62 -12.56 2.15 8.23
N ALA A 63 -11.50 2.96 8.33
CA ALA A 63 -10.89 3.67 7.21
C ALA A 63 -9.65 2.97 6.64
N LYS A 64 -9.25 1.82 7.22
CA LYS A 64 -7.95 1.21 6.96
C LYS A 64 -7.80 0.67 5.55
N THR A 65 -8.80 0.02 4.95
CA THR A 65 -8.58 -0.76 3.73
C THR A 65 -8.11 0.10 2.56
N GLY A 66 -8.80 1.20 2.23
CA GLY A 66 -8.39 2.07 1.12
C GLY A 66 -7.18 2.94 1.46
N LEU A 67 -7.05 3.37 2.71
CA LEU A 67 -5.94 4.22 3.14
C LEU A 67 -4.63 3.45 3.27
N GLN A 68 -4.69 2.16 3.63
CA GLN A 68 -3.54 1.26 3.69
C GLN A 68 -2.96 1.01 2.30
N THR A 69 -3.82 0.79 1.29
CA THR A 69 -3.40 0.74 -0.12
C THR A 69 -2.74 2.05 -0.55
N ILE A 70 -3.31 3.21 -0.19
CA ILE A 70 -2.70 4.51 -0.52
C ILE A 70 -1.32 4.66 0.14
N ILE A 71 -1.19 4.35 1.42
CA ILE A 71 0.06 4.51 2.16
C ILE A 71 1.14 3.54 1.65
N HIS A 72 0.81 2.26 1.44
CA HIS A 72 1.79 1.25 1.06
C HIS A 72 2.05 1.19 -0.45
N ASP A 73 0.99 1.19 -1.27
CA ASP A 73 1.13 0.92 -2.71
C ASP A 73 1.38 2.21 -3.50
N TYR A 74 0.71 3.31 -3.14
CA TYR A 74 0.84 4.58 -3.87
C TYR A 74 1.96 5.48 -3.31
N LEU A 75 2.11 5.58 -1.98
CA LEU A 75 3.12 6.42 -1.34
C LEU A 75 4.39 5.65 -0.93
N SER A 76 4.38 4.31 -1.02
CA SER A 76 5.53 3.46 -0.60
C SER A 76 6.00 3.70 0.84
N LEU A 77 5.08 4.10 1.72
CA LEU A 77 5.38 4.39 3.13
C LEU A 77 5.14 3.17 4.01
N ARG A 78 5.92 3.08 5.10
CA ARG A 78 5.79 2.03 6.11
C ARG A 78 5.66 2.64 7.50
N LYS A 79 4.82 2.03 8.35
CA LYS A 79 4.75 2.36 9.76
C LYS A 79 6.09 2.07 10.45
N ARG A 80 6.69 3.10 11.05
CA ARG A 80 7.84 2.97 11.95
C ARG A 80 7.39 3.23 13.38
N CYS A 81 7.73 2.31 14.28
CA CYS A 81 7.60 2.55 15.70
C CYS A 81 8.69 3.52 16.15
N THR A 82 8.38 4.35 17.13
CA THR A 82 9.30 5.34 17.66
C THR A 82 10.34 4.65 18.51
N ARG A 83 11.60 5.06 18.40
CA ARG A 83 12.65 4.59 19.32
C ARG A 83 12.34 5.11 20.73
N TRP A 84 12.67 4.31 21.73
CA TRP A 84 12.59 4.75 23.11
C TRP A 84 13.70 5.76 23.38
N THR A 85 13.36 6.88 24.01
CA THR A 85 14.31 7.91 24.41
C THR A 85 14.33 7.93 25.94
N PRO A 86 15.48 7.69 26.59
CA PRO A 86 15.56 7.56 28.06
C PRO A 86 15.12 8.82 28.81
N HIS A 87 15.45 9.98 28.27
CA HIS A 87 15.18 11.26 28.91
C HIS A 87 14.78 12.32 27.89
N LYS A 88 13.82 13.16 28.26
CA LYS A 88 13.39 14.31 27.45
C LYS A 88 14.24 15.52 27.83
N LEU A 89 15.36 15.69 27.14
CA LEU A 89 16.29 16.80 27.36
C LEU A 89 15.61 18.15 27.13
N THR A 90 15.93 19.13 27.98
CA THR A 90 15.64 20.55 27.75
C THR A 90 16.50 21.10 26.63
N ASP A 91 16.20 22.30 26.15
CA ASP A 91 16.96 22.89 25.06
C ASP A 91 18.39 23.27 25.51
N GLU A 92 18.54 23.78 26.75
CA GLU A 92 19.86 24.08 27.33
C GLU A 92 20.74 22.83 27.46
N GLN A 93 20.14 21.70 27.84
CA GLN A 93 20.86 20.43 27.95
C GLN A 93 21.34 19.91 26.59
N LYS A 94 20.57 20.15 25.52
CA LYS A 94 20.98 19.78 24.15
C LYS A 94 22.15 20.62 23.68
N ASP A 95 22.10 21.93 23.93
CA ASP A 95 23.17 22.86 23.54
C ASP A 95 24.47 22.47 24.25
N PHE A 96 24.41 22.23 25.55
CA PHE A 96 25.57 21.74 26.31
C PHE A 96 26.13 20.43 25.76
N HIS A 97 25.27 19.45 25.42
CA HIS A 97 25.72 18.20 24.81
C HIS A 97 26.42 18.42 23.46
N VAL A 98 25.91 19.32 22.61
CA VAL A 98 26.52 19.62 21.31
C VAL A 98 27.88 20.29 21.48
N ASP A 99 28.00 21.26 22.38
CA ASP A 99 29.25 21.96 22.66
C ASP A 99 30.30 21.01 23.25
N TRP A 100 29.87 20.15 24.17
CA TRP A 100 30.74 19.13 24.75
C TRP A 100 31.25 18.14 23.69
N CYS A 101 30.38 17.63 22.83
CA CYS A 101 30.79 16.75 21.73
C CYS A 101 31.76 17.43 20.76
N ARG A 102 31.59 18.73 20.49
CA ARG A 102 32.51 19.50 19.62
C ARG A 102 33.86 19.75 20.28
N PHE A 103 33.91 19.94 21.59
CA PHE A 103 35.16 20.12 22.34
C PHE A 103 35.98 18.83 22.41
N MET A 104 35.32 17.68 22.45
CA MET A 104 35.96 16.37 22.58
C MET A 104 36.48 15.77 21.26
N ILE A 105 36.08 16.31 20.10
CA ILE A 105 36.55 15.89 18.78
C ILE A 105 37.72 16.78 18.36
#